data_AF-A0A966TVK3-F1
#
_entry.id   AF-A0A966TVK3-F1
#
_cell.length_a   1.000
_cell.length_b   1.000
_cell.length_c   1.000
_cell.angle_alpha   90.00
_cell.angle_beta   90.00
_cell.angle_gamma   90.00
#
_symmetry.space_group_name_H-M   'P 1'
#
loop_
_entity.id
_entity.type
_entity.pdbx_description
1 polymer ?
#
loop_
_entity_poly.entity_id
_entity_poly.type
_entity_poly.pdbx_seq_one_letter_code
_entity_poly.pdbx_strand_id
1 'polypeptide(L)'
;SISTPVEEVLRLRRGVCQDFTHLMIVALRSLGLPARYMSGYIRTRPLPGQERRRGADQSHAWVGAWLGEHDGWVGLDPTNGILVRDEHVVIAWGRDFADISPLRGVILGGGAHHLSVSVDLEPADD
;
A
#
# COMPACT_ATOMS: atom_id res chain seq x y z
N SER A 1 10.25 1.92 10.07
CA SER A 1 10.85 3.26 9.96
C SER A 1 10.00 4.04 8.97
N ILE A 2 9.54 5.26 9.31
CA ILE A 2 8.68 6.06 8.40
C ILE A 2 9.50 6.69 7.26
N SER A 3 10.83 6.58 7.29
CA SER A 3 11.70 7.01 6.19
C SER A 3 12.86 6.02 5.98
N THR A 4 12.67 5.02 5.14
CA THR A 4 13.79 4.33 4.50
C THR A 4 14.09 5.06 3.19
N PRO A 5 15.30 5.60 2.96
CA PRO A 5 15.64 6.20 1.68
C PRO A 5 15.53 5.18 0.54
N VAL A 6 15.03 5.60 -0.63
CA VAL A 6 14.84 4.71 -1.78
C VAL A 6 16.15 4.05 -2.23
N GLU A 7 17.27 4.77 -2.13
CA GLU A 7 18.61 4.25 -2.40
C GLU A 7 18.99 3.08 -1.48
N GLU A 8 18.58 3.15 -0.21
CA GLU A 8 18.82 2.08 0.75
C GLU A 8 17.96 0.85 0.44
N VAL A 9 16.69 1.03 0.07
CA VAL A 9 15.81 -0.06 -0.37
C VAL A 9 16.40 -0.76 -1.60
N LEU A 10 16.90 0.00 -2.58
CA LEU A 10 17.57 -0.54 -3.77
C LEU A 10 18.81 -1.36 -3.42
N ARG A 11 19.65 -0.83 -2.51
CA ARG A 11 20.87 -1.50 -2.05
C ARG A 11 20.58 -2.79 -1.29
N LEU A 12 19.63 -2.74 -0.35
CA LEU A 12 19.28 -3.87 0.52
C LEU A 12 18.39 -4.90 -0.16
N ARG A 13 17.65 -4.50 -1.20
CA ARG A 13 16.62 -5.31 -1.89
C ARG A 13 15.58 -5.88 -0.92
N ARG A 14 15.29 -5.13 0.14
CA ARG A 14 14.39 -5.51 1.22
C ARG A 14 13.67 -4.26 1.72
N GLY A 15 12.42 -4.43 2.11
CA GLY A 15 11.56 -3.38 2.62
C GLY A 15 10.15 -3.91 2.85
N VAL A 16 9.26 -3.02 3.29
CA VAL A 16 7.81 -3.27 3.39
C VAL A 16 7.08 -2.71 2.16
N CYS A 17 5.76 -2.90 2.10
CA CYS A 17 4.95 -2.43 0.96
C CYS A 17 5.11 -0.94 0.65
N GLN A 18 5.26 -0.11 1.68
CA GLN A 18 5.57 1.32 1.53
C GLN A 18 6.89 1.53 0.77
N ASP A 19 7.96 0.81 1.14
CA ASP A 19 9.29 0.98 0.54
C ASP A 19 9.28 0.64 -0.96
N PHE A 20 8.67 -0.49 -1.33
CA PHE A 20 8.55 -0.91 -2.73
C PHE A 20 7.66 0.04 -3.54
N THR A 21 6.59 0.55 -2.93
CA THR A 21 5.70 1.53 -3.57
C THR A 21 6.44 2.84 -3.86
N HIS A 22 7.18 3.37 -2.89
CA HIS A 22 8.00 4.57 -3.08
C HIS A 22 9.05 4.37 -4.17
N LEU A 23 9.76 3.23 -4.14
CA LEU A 23 10.77 2.91 -5.15
C LEU A 23 10.17 2.89 -6.56
N MET A 24 9.04 2.20 -6.74
CA MET A 24 8.41 2.10 -8.06
C MET A 24 7.85 3.45 -8.54
N ILE A 25 7.29 4.28 -7.64
CA ILE A 25 6.85 5.64 -7.98
C ILE A 25 8.02 6.49 -8.47
N VAL A 26 9.16 6.44 -7.79
CA VAL A 26 10.36 7.18 -8.21
C VAL A 26 10.83 6.70 -9.58
N ALA A 27 10.88 5.38 -9.80
CA ALA A 27 11.27 4.80 -11.09
C ALA A 27 10.35 5.27 -12.23
N LEU A 28 9.03 5.18 -12.05
CA LEU A 28 8.06 5.61 -13.07
C LEU A 28 8.14 7.11 -13.35
N ARG A 29 8.20 7.94 -12.31
CA ARG A 29 8.32 9.40 -12.46
C ARG A 29 9.63 9.79 -13.14
N SER A 30 10.72 9.05 -12.91
CA SER A 30 12.00 9.28 -13.59
C SER A 30 11.93 9.01 -15.10
N LEU A 31 10.98 8.19 -15.54
CA LEU A 31 10.67 7.90 -16.94
C LEU A 31 9.61 8.85 -17.52
N GLY A 32 9.17 9.86 -16.76
CA GLY A 32 8.12 10.80 -17.19
C GLY A 32 6.69 10.26 -17.07
N LEU A 33 6.49 9.09 -16.46
CA LEU A 33 5.15 8.52 -16.26
C LEU A 33 4.52 9.09 -14.98
N PRO A 34 3.29 9.66 -15.06
CA PRO A 34 2.57 10.06 -13.87
C PRO A 34 2.27 8.84 -12.99
N ALA A 35 2.70 8.91 -11.73
CA ALA A 35 2.46 7.86 -10.74
C ALA A 35 1.98 8.48 -9.42
N ARG A 36 1.08 7.78 -8.74
CA ARG A 36 0.52 8.15 -7.43
C ARG A 36 0.67 7.02 -6.43
N TYR A 37 0.82 7.39 -5.17
CA TYR A 37 0.82 6.48 -4.04
C TYR A 37 -0.62 6.13 -3.69
N MET A 38 -0.92 4.84 -3.56
CA MET A 38 -2.23 4.31 -3.19
C MET A 38 -2.10 3.60 -1.85
N SER A 39 -3.10 3.75 -0.98
CA SER A 39 -3.19 2.99 0.26
C SER A 39 -4.59 2.45 0.47
N GLY A 40 -4.67 1.30 1.13
CA GLY A 40 -5.93 0.72 1.53
C GLY A 40 -5.75 -0.66 2.12
N TYR A 41 -6.64 -1.58 1.81
CA TYR A 41 -6.61 -2.93 2.36
C TYR A 41 -6.52 -3.97 1.26
N ILE A 42 -5.80 -5.06 1.51
CA ILE A 42 -5.81 -6.25 0.66
C ILE A 42 -6.45 -7.42 1.38
N ARG A 43 -7.25 -8.20 0.65
CA ARG A 43 -7.81 -9.43 1.17
C ARG A 43 -6.72 -10.47 1.33
N THR A 44 -6.59 -11.01 2.53
CA THR A 44 -5.69 -12.12 2.82
C THR A 44 -6.38 -13.44 2.54
N ARG A 45 -5.78 -14.28 1.70
CA ARG A 45 -6.23 -15.66 1.49
C ARG A 45 -5.48 -16.57 2.48
N PRO A 46 -6.18 -17.30 3.36
CA PRO A 46 -5.52 -18.28 4.21
C PRO A 46 -4.87 -19.37 3.35
N LEU A 47 -3.79 -19.98 3.86
CA LEU A 47 -3.23 -21.18 3.23
C LEU A 47 -4.26 -22.30 3.21
N PRO A 48 -4.22 -23.22 2.23
CA PRO A 48 -5.12 -24.36 2.18
C PRO A 48 -5.15 -25.11 3.52
N GLY A 49 -6.34 -25.27 4.10
CA GLY A 49 -6.55 -25.95 5.39
C GLY A 49 -6.47 -25.05 6.63
N GLN A 50 -6.28 -23.75 6.50
CA GLN A 50 -6.35 -22.80 7.62
C GLN A 50 -7.66 -22.01 7.62
N GLU A 51 -8.23 -21.80 8.80
CA GLU A 51 -9.39 -20.91 8.95
C GLU A 51 -9.01 -19.47 8.64
N ARG A 52 -9.91 -18.76 7.96
CA ARG A 52 -9.78 -17.33 7.74
C ARG A 52 -9.83 -16.63 9.10
N ARG A 53 -8.78 -15.89 9.43
CA ARG A 53 -8.76 -15.04 10.63
C ARG A 53 -9.53 -13.76 10.33
N ARG A 54 -10.65 -13.54 11.02
CA ARG A 54 -11.37 -12.26 10.99
C ARG A 54 -10.45 -11.16 11.52
N GLY A 55 -10.42 -10.01 10.86
CA GLY A 55 -9.57 -8.88 11.20
C GLY A 55 -8.13 -8.97 10.69
N ALA A 56 -7.78 -10.01 9.90
CA ALA A 56 -6.41 -10.23 9.44
C ALA A 56 -6.08 -9.56 8.10
N ASP A 57 -7.03 -8.86 7.49
CA ASP A 57 -6.79 -8.14 6.24
C ASP A 57 -5.85 -6.96 6.51
N GLN A 58 -4.81 -6.88 5.69
CA GLN A 58 -3.66 -6.02 5.99
C GLN A 58 -3.80 -4.68 5.29
N SER A 59 -3.46 -3.61 6.01
CA SER A 59 -3.18 -2.33 5.37
C SER A 59 -2.06 -2.53 4.36
N HIS A 60 -2.24 -1.99 3.17
CA HIS A 60 -1.30 -2.15 2.06
C HIS A 60 -1.09 -0.85 1.32
N ALA A 61 0.04 -0.80 0.62
CA ALA A 61 0.42 0.31 -0.25
C ALA A 61 0.84 -0.22 -1.62
N TRP A 62 0.45 0.50 -2.66
CA TRP A 62 0.74 0.16 -4.05
C TRP A 62 0.77 1.42 -4.92
N VAL A 63 1.08 1.24 -6.21
CA VAL A 63 1.24 2.33 -7.17
C VAL A 63 0.00 2.45 -8.05
N GLY A 64 -0.47 3.65 -8.33
CA GLY A 64 -1.30 3.93 -9.51
C GLY A 64 -0.45 4.61 -10.57
N ALA A 65 -0.45 4.11 -11.81
CA ALA A 65 0.27 4.69 -12.95
C ALA A 65 -0.72 5.13 -14.03
N TRP A 66 -0.54 6.32 -14.61
CA TRP A 66 -1.35 6.78 -15.73
C TRP A 66 -0.78 6.24 -17.04
N LEU A 67 -1.57 5.43 -17.75
CA LEU A 67 -1.17 4.78 -19.01
C LEU A 67 -1.84 5.40 -20.25
N GLY A 68 -2.41 6.59 -20.12
CA GLY A 68 -3.07 7.32 -21.22
C GLY A 68 -4.59 7.24 -21.17
N GLU A 69 -5.25 7.84 -22.16
CA GLU A 69 -6.70 7.99 -22.16
C GLU A 69 -7.46 6.67 -22.29
N HIS A 70 -6.87 5.66 -22.95
CA HIS A 70 -7.51 4.36 -23.15
C HIS A 70 -7.54 3.53 -21.87
N ASP A 71 -6.40 3.46 -21.16
CA ASP A 71 -6.23 2.57 -20.00
C ASP A 71 -6.40 3.30 -18.65
N GLY A 72 -6.27 4.63 -18.66
CA GLY A 72 -6.42 5.47 -17.48
C GLY A 72 -5.39 5.16 -16.38
N TRP A 73 -5.86 5.16 -15.13
CA TRP A 73 -5.03 4.81 -13.97
C TRP A 73 -5.03 3.30 -13.75
N VAL A 74 -3.86 2.67 -13.89
CA VAL A 74 -3.65 1.25 -13.64
C VAL A 74 -2.90 1.04 -12.33
N GLY A 75 -3.39 0.11 -11.50
CA GLY A 75 -2.76 -0.21 -10.22
C GLY A 75 -1.70 -1.31 -10.34
N LEU A 76 -0.54 -1.08 -9.74
CA LEU A 76 0.62 -1.98 -9.74
C LEU A 76 1.03 -2.26 -8.28
N ASP A 77 1.08 -3.52 -7.89
CA ASP A 77 1.50 -3.95 -6.55
C ASP A 77 2.92 -4.52 -6.60
N PRO A 78 3.96 -3.70 -6.35
CA PRO A 78 5.35 -4.13 -6.43
C PRO A 78 5.75 -5.07 -5.28
N THR A 79 4.97 -5.11 -4.20
CA THR A 79 5.24 -6.02 -3.07
C THR A 79 4.93 -7.46 -3.46
N ASN A 80 3.82 -7.65 -4.17
CA ASN A 80 3.34 -8.96 -4.60
C ASN A 80 3.68 -9.30 -6.05
N GLY A 81 4.18 -8.34 -6.83
CA GLY A 81 4.56 -8.53 -8.25
C GLY A 81 3.36 -8.74 -9.17
N ILE A 82 2.22 -8.12 -8.86
CA ILE A 82 0.94 -8.30 -9.58
C ILE A 82 0.32 -6.96 -9.99
N LEU A 83 -0.60 -7.03 -10.95
CA LEU A 83 -1.56 -5.95 -11.17
C LEU A 83 -2.61 -5.95 -10.07
N VAL A 84 -3.03 -4.76 -9.65
CA VAL A 84 -4.11 -4.55 -8.69
C VAL A 84 -5.43 -5.03 -9.29
N ARG A 85 -6.23 -5.74 -8.49
CA ARG A 85 -7.51 -6.33 -8.90
C ARG A 85 -8.53 -6.21 -7.75
N ASP A 86 -9.58 -7.02 -7.81
CA ASP A 86 -10.76 -7.02 -6.93
C ASP A 86 -10.45 -7.17 -5.43
N GLU A 87 -9.25 -7.62 -5.07
CA GLU A 87 -8.84 -7.83 -3.68
C GLU A 87 -8.19 -6.61 -3.04
N HIS A 88 -8.01 -5.50 -3.78
CA HIS A 88 -7.44 -4.25 -3.28
C HIS A 88 -8.52 -3.19 -3.13
N VAL A 89 -8.88 -2.89 -1.88
CA VAL A 89 -9.82 -1.80 -1.58
C VAL A 89 -9.05 -0.51 -1.37
N VAL A 90 -9.18 0.44 -2.30
CA VAL A 90 -8.58 1.78 -2.19
C VAL A 90 -9.25 2.57 -1.07
N ILE A 91 -8.46 3.14 -0.16
CA ILE A 91 -8.95 4.07 0.88
C ILE A 91 -8.50 5.50 0.60
N ALA A 92 -7.26 5.68 0.12
CA ALA A 92 -6.72 6.99 -0.18
C ALA A 92 -5.65 6.93 -1.27
N TRP A 93 -5.38 8.07 -1.89
CA TRP A 93 -4.29 8.23 -2.85
C TRP A 93 -3.70 9.64 -2.81
N GLY A 94 -2.40 9.76 -3.07
CA GLY A 94 -1.63 11.00 -2.97
C GLY A 94 -0.31 10.94 -3.73
N ARG A 95 0.57 11.93 -3.57
CA ARG A 95 1.88 11.92 -4.23
C ARG A 95 2.85 10.95 -3.57
N ASP A 96 2.74 10.77 -2.26
CA ASP A 96 3.51 9.86 -1.43
C ASP A 96 2.76 9.53 -0.13
N PHE A 97 3.39 8.74 0.76
CA PHE A 97 2.82 8.37 2.06
C PHE A 97 2.43 9.57 2.94
N ALA A 98 3.13 10.71 2.86
CA ALA A 98 2.87 11.85 3.74
C ALA A 98 1.54 12.57 3.42
N ASP A 99 1.08 12.48 2.17
CA ASP A 99 -0.21 13.02 1.75
C ASP A 99 -1.39 12.20 2.30
N ILE A 100 -1.19 10.91 2.58
CA ILE A 100 -2.30 9.97 2.90
C ILE A 100 -2.01 9.02 4.06
N SER A 101 -1.15 9.43 4.98
CA SER A 101 -0.78 8.59 6.13
C SER A 101 -2.02 8.21 6.94
N PRO A 102 -2.29 6.90 7.18
CA PRO A 102 -3.52 6.45 7.82
C PRO A 102 -3.63 6.89 9.29
N LEU A 103 -2.51 7.25 9.92
CA LEU A 103 -2.48 7.80 11.26
C LEU A 103 -1.45 8.92 11.33
N ARG A 104 -1.92 10.16 11.55
CA ARG A 104 -1.07 11.34 11.72
C ARG A 104 -1.52 12.12 12.94
N GLY A 105 -0.57 12.47 13.81
CA GLY A 105 -0.85 13.22 15.02
C GLY A 105 0.41 13.58 15.78
N VAL A 106 0.24 14.32 16.87
CA VAL A 106 1.30 14.67 17.81
C VAL A 106 0.95 14.04 19.15
N ILE A 107 1.89 13.33 19.77
CA ILE A 107 1.75 12.81 21.13
C ILE A 107 2.42 13.83 22.07
N LEU A 108 1.64 14.44 22.95
CA LEU A 108 2.11 15.36 23.99
C LEU A 108 2.05 14.65 25.35
N GLY A 109 3.19 14.47 26.01
CA GLY A 109 3.32 13.67 27.24
C GLY A 109 4.05 12.34 27.02
N GLY A 110 3.90 11.40 27.96
CA GLY A 110 4.50 10.07 27.89
C GLY A 110 3.69 9.01 28.62
N GLY A 111 3.79 7.76 28.17
CA GLY A 111 3.04 6.61 28.68
C GLY A 111 3.05 5.44 27.68
N ALA A 112 2.53 4.29 28.08
CA ALA A 112 2.30 3.18 27.16
C ALA A 112 1.04 3.45 26.33
N HIS A 113 1.15 3.39 25.00
CA HIS A 113 0.03 3.52 24.08
C HIS A 113 -0.09 2.26 23.25
N HIS A 114 -1.31 1.74 23.11
CA HIS A 114 -1.60 0.57 22.28
C HIS A 114 -2.65 0.94 21.24
N LEU A 115 -2.36 0.63 19.98
CA LEU A 115 -3.27 0.81 18.86
C LEU A 115 -3.67 -0.58 18.34
N SER A 116 -4.96 -0.86 18.34
CA SER A 116 -5.54 -2.06 17.74
C SER A 116 -6.34 -1.67 16.52
N VAL A 117 -6.03 -2.27 15.38
CA VAL A 117 -6.74 -2.10 14.10
C VAL A 117 -7.13 -3.48 13.60
N SER A 118 -8.38 -3.61 13.15
CA SER A 118 -8.94 -4.85 12.61
C SER A 118 -9.79 -4.51 11.41
N VAL A 119 -9.57 -5.20 10.29
CA VAL A 119 -10.34 -5.04 9.05
C VAL A 119 -10.73 -6.39 8.49
N ASP A 120 -11.98 -6.48 8.04
CA ASP A 120 -12.54 -7.62 7.34
C ASP A 120 -13.09 -7.16 5.98
N LEU A 121 -12.60 -7.78 4.91
CA LEU A 121 -13.10 -7.56 3.56
C LEU A 121 -14.03 -8.71 3.14
N GLU A 122 -15.24 -8.39 2.74
CA GLU A 122 -16.19 -9.35 2.17
C GLU A 122 -16.40 -9.03 0.69
N PRO A 123 -16.49 -10.05 -0.20
CA PRO A 123 -16.94 -9.82 -1.56
C PRO A 123 -18.29 -9.09 -1.55
N ALA A 124 -18.47 -8.12 -2.44
CA ALA A 124 -19.78 -7.55 -2.66
C ALA A 124 -20.70 -8.62 -3.28
N ASP A 125 -21.96 -8.64 -2.87
CA ASP A 125 -22.99 -9.41 -3.56
C ASP A 125 -23.22 -8.82 -4.96
N ASP A 126 -23.48 -9.68 -5.95
CA ASP A 126 -23.82 -9.29 -7.33
C ASP A 126 -25.20 -8.61 -7.45
#